data_AF-C4LHQ1-F1
#
_entry.id   AF-C4LHQ1-F1
#
_cell.length_a   1.000
_cell.length_b   1.000
_cell.length_c   1.000
_cell.angle_alpha   90.00
_cell.angle_beta   90.00
_cell.angle_gamma   90.00
#
_symmetry.space_group_name_H-M   'P 1'
#
loop_
_entity.id
_entity.type
_entity.pdbx_description
1 polymer ?
#
loop_
_entity_poly.entity_id
_entity_poly.type
_entity_poly.pdbx_seq_one_letter_code
_entity_poly.pdbx_strand_id
1 'polypeptide(L)' 'MSGTAVMMMVLFMLVIWGGLATSTYSLMKHPDETSGKLGDDPEATDEKLYDQGY' A
#
# COMPACT_ATOMS: atom_id res chain seq x y z
N MET A 1 18.67 17.04 26.99
CA MET A 1 17.93 15.91 26.36
C MET A 1 18.80 14.67 26.48
N SER A 2 18.26 13.54 26.95
CA SER A 2 19.02 12.28 27.03
C SER A 2 19.25 11.72 25.62
N GLY A 3 20.46 11.23 25.34
CA GLY A 3 20.79 10.60 24.05
C GLY A 3 19.85 9.44 23.71
N THR A 4 19.38 8.69 24.71
CA THR A 4 18.40 7.61 24.54
C THR A 4 17.06 8.12 24.01
N ALA A 5 16.61 9.31 24.47
CA ALA A 5 15.35 9.89 24.00
C ALA A 5 15.43 10.30 22.53
N VAL A 6 16.57 10.86 22.10
CA VAL A 6 16.81 11.22 20.69
C VAL A 6 16.87 9.97 19.81
N MET A 7 17.56 8.92 20.26
CA MET A 7 17.62 7.65 19.55
C MET A 7 16.22 7.05 19.34
N MET A 8 15.41 7.01 20.39
CA MET A 8 14.04 6.48 20.29
C MET A 8 13.16 7.32 19.37
N MET A 9 13.29 8.65 19.40
CA MET A 9 12.57 9.54 18.49
C MET A 9 12.90 9.25 17.02
N VAL A 10 14.19 9.13 16.69
CA VAL A 10 14.63 8.85 15.31
C VAL A 10 14.16 7.47 14.85
N LEU A 11 14.28 6.45 15.71
CA LEU A 11 13.80 5.10 15.39
C LEU A 11 12.29 5.10 15.10
N PHE A 12 11.48 5.77 15.93
CA PHE A 12 10.05 5.90 15.68
C PHE A 12 9.75 6.63 14.37
N MET A 13 10.46 7.72 14.07
CA MET A 13 10.30 8.41 12.79
C MET A 13 10.61 7.50 11.60
N LEU A 14 11.72 6.76 11.65
CA LEU A 14 12.11 5.85 10.58
C LEU A 14 11.12 4.68 10.42
N VAL A 15 10.62 4.10 11.51
CA VAL A 15 9.67 2.98 11.43
C VAL A 15 8.32 3.44 10.89
N ILE A 16 7.77 4.54 11.41
CA ILE A 16 6.46 5.04 10.97
C ILE A 16 6.55 5.56 9.53
N TRP A 17 7.46 6.51 9.27
CA TRP A 17 7.53 7.14 7.95
C TRP A 17 8.17 6.24 6.90
N GLY A 18 9.19 5.46 7.27
CA GLY A 18 9.79 4.49 6.37
C GLY A 18 8.84 3.35 6.04
N GLY A 19 8.11 2.83 7.02
CA GLY A 19 7.06 1.83 6.80
C GLY A 19 5.95 2.37 5.91
N LEU A 20 5.46 3.59 6.17
CA LEU A 20 4.44 4.24 5.35
C LEU A 20 4.92 4.47 3.92
N ALA A 21 6.10 5.09 3.73
CA ALA A 21 6.64 5.37 2.40
C ALA A 21 6.84 4.08 1.58
N THR A 22 7.35 3.01 2.22
CA THR A 22 7.55 1.72 1.57
C THR A 22 6.21 1.08 1.19
N SER A 23 5.22 1.13 2.07
CA SER A 23 3.88 0.58 1.81
C SER A 23 3.19 1.32 0.67
N THR A 24 3.22 2.66 0.68
CA THR A 24 2.68 3.49 -0.40
C THR A 24 3.38 3.20 -1.72
N TYR A 25 4.71 3.12 -1.72
CA TYR A 25 5.47 2.78 -2.92
C TYR A 25 5.09 1.39 -3.46
N SER A 26 4.93 0.40 -2.57
CA SER A 26 4.48 -0.94 -2.94
C SER A 26 3.09 -0.92 -3.57
N LEU A 27 2.15 -0.17 -3.00
CA LEU A 27 0.78 -0.06 -3.50
C LEU A 27 0.73 0.65 -4.87
N MET A 28 1.54 1.69 -5.06
CA MET A 28 1.64 2.36 -6.36
C MET A 28 2.18 1.44 -7.46
N LYS A 29 3.07 0.52 -7.11
CA LYS A 29 3.67 -0.44 -8.06
C LYS A 29 2.77 -1.65 -8.30
N HIS A 30 1.97 -2.02 -7.31
CA HIS A 30 1.05 -3.14 -7.35
C HIS A 30 -0.37 -2.67 -6.98
N PRO A 31 -1.05 -1.94 -7.88
CA PRO A 31 -2.41 -1.49 -7.63
C PRO A 31 -3.36 -2.67 -7.45
N ASP A 32 -4.31 -2.56 -6.51
CA ASP A 32 -5.23 -3.63 -6.13
C ASP A 32 -6.05 -4.17 -7.33
N GLU A 33 -6.50 -3.29 -8.22
CA GLU A 33 -7.30 -3.65 -9.41
C GLU A 33 -6.55 -4.55 -10.41
N THR A 34 -5.22 -4.57 -10.32
CA THR A 34 -4.36 -5.34 -11.23
C THR A 34 -3.55 -6.41 -10.50
N SER A 35 -3.75 -6.55 -9.20
CA SER A 35 -2.93 -7.40 -8.34
C SER A 35 -3.75 -8.52 -7.72
N GLY A 36 -3.12 -9.68 -7.56
CA GLY A 36 -3.75 -10.85 -6.93
C GLY A 36 -5.01 -11.31 -7.67
N LYS A 37 -6.01 -11.77 -6.90
CA LYS A 37 -7.21 -12.39 -7.48
C LYS A 37 -8.03 -11.43 -8.36
N LEU A 38 -8.03 -10.13 -8.05
CA LEU A 38 -8.77 -9.13 -8.83
C LEU A 38 -8.15 -8.96 -10.24
N GLY A 39 -6.81 -8.90 -10.33
CA GLY A 39 -6.11 -8.83 -11.61
C GLY A 39 -6.14 -10.13 -12.43
N ASP A 40 -6.28 -11.29 -11.78
CA ASP A 40 -6.28 -12.60 -12.43
C ASP A 40 -7.68 -13.06 -12.87
N ASP A 41 -8.76 -12.47 -12.31
CA ASP A 41 -10.14 -12.89 -12.58
C ASP A 41 -10.70 -12.15 -13.82
N PRO A 42 -10.99 -12.85 -14.93
CA PRO A 42 -11.51 -12.23 -16.14
C PRO A 42 -12.85 -11.50 -15.95
N GLU A 43 -13.62 -11.90 -14.93
CA GLU A 43 -14.93 -11.32 -14.61
C GLU A 43 -14.82 -10.11 -13.66
N ALA A 44 -13.64 -9.82 -13.11
CA ALA A 44 -13.39 -8.67 -12.23
C ALA A 44 -12.86 -7.43 -12.97
N THR A 45 -12.97 -7.42 -14.31
CA THR A 45 -12.58 -6.27 -15.14
C THR A 45 -13.66 -5.18 -15.12
N ASP A 46 -13.25 -3.91 -15.24
CA ASP A 46 -14.18 -2.76 -15.28
C ASP A 46 -15.31 -2.98 -16.31
N GLU A 47 -14.98 -3.45 -17.51
CA GLU A 47 -15.97 -3.71 -18.58
C GLU A 47 -17.07 -4.69 -18.11
N LYS A 48 -16.67 -5.76 -17.41
CA LYS A 48 -17.59 -6.78 -16.90
C LYS A 48 -18.41 -6.28 -15.73
N LEU A 49 -17.85 -5.44 -14.86
CA LEU A 49 -18.57 -4.84 -13.75
C LEU A 49 -19.64 -3.85 -14.22
N TYR A 50 -19.30 -3.03 -15.22
CA TYR A 50 -20.26 -2.13 -15.87
C TYR A 50 -21.41 -2.91 -16.53
N ASP A 51 -21.12 -4.00 -17.25
CA ASP A 51 -22.13 -4.86 -17.87
C ASP A 51 -23.07 -5.52 -16.83
N GLN A 52 -22.58 -5.75 -15.61
CA GLN A 52 -23.36 -6.29 -14.49
C GLN A 52 -24.19 -5.23 -13.74
N GLY A 53 -24.08 -3.95 -14.12
CA GLY A 53 -24.87 -2.84 -13.57
C GLY A 53 -24.35 -2.28 -12.26
N TYR A 54 -23.05 -2.45 -11.97
CA TYR A 54 -22.36 -1.83 -10.84
C TYR A 54 -21.57 -0.58 -11.25
#